data_AF-A0A969W7P8-F1
#
_entry.id   AF-A0A969W7P8-F1
#
_cell.length_a   1.000
_cell.length_b   1.000
_cell.length_c   1.000
_cell.angle_alpha   90.00
_cell.angle_beta   90.00
_cell.angle_gamma   90.00
#
_symmetry.space_group_name_H-M   'P 1'
#
loop_
_entity.id
_entity.type
_entity.pdbx_description
1 polymer ?
#
loop_
_entity_poly.entity_id
_entity_poly.type
_entity_poly.pdbx_seq_one_letter_code
_entity_poly.pdbx_strand_id
1 'polypeptide(L)'
;MQDSLFPDDEPAPAAPASAARRARGVEPAAHGADLRLLREALPASLRLGTSSWSYPGWVGSVWAQDYSTQKLAKQGLRAYAQHPLLRTVSLDRAFYQPLDAGQYAAYAQQVPDDFRFVVKAPGLVADALRRDESGRGQEWNPGFLDPQLAVQLCAEPLLDGLRGKLGALVFQLSPLPDAMLHDLPALLQRLGAMLRALPPLHERAPGAVLAVEVRNAEWLSPAFAQTLREAGATYCLGLHAKMPPIEAQLPVLRALWPGPLVCRWNLHRRHGVYGYEAAKRLYGDFNALVDPDPETRATLARVIAGTTTAGHAAYVTLGNKAEGSAPLSVLALAEALAAG
;
A
#
# COMPACT_ATOMS: atom_id res chain seq x y z
N MET A 1 8.12 11.45 -24.58
CA MET A 1 9.32 11.26 -23.73
C MET A 1 8.81 10.96 -22.33
N GLN A 2 9.23 9.81 -21.81
CA GLN A 2 8.73 9.14 -20.62
C GLN A 2 8.87 9.97 -19.35
N ASP A 3 7.80 10.03 -18.56
CA ASP A 3 7.85 10.23 -17.11
C ASP A 3 7.08 9.06 -16.49
N SER A 4 7.71 7.89 -16.47
CA SER A 4 7.21 6.74 -15.76
C SER A 4 7.17 7.06 -14.26
N LEU A 5 6.08 6.68 -13.59
CA LEU A 5 5.86 6.87 -12.15
C LEU A 5 6.88 6.12 -11.26
N PHE A 6 7.89 5.49 -11.88
CA PHE A 6 9.20 5.14 -11.34
C PHE A 6 10.27 5.48 -12.39
N PRO A 7 11.23 6.37 -12.13
CA PRO A 7 12.23 6.75 -13.12
C PRO A 7 13.32 5.67 -13.22
N ASP A 8 13.38 5.01 -14.38
CA ASP A 8 14.62 4.56 -14.99
C ASP A 8 14.71 5.33 -16.33
N ASP A 9 15.56 6.38 -16.40
CA ASP A 9 16.56 6.55 -17.48
C ASP A 9 17.41 7.85 -17.40
N GLU A 10 18.72 7.60 -17.60
CA GLU A 10 19.92 8.40 -17.94
C GLU A 10 20.40 9.67 -17.18
N PRO A 11 21.75 9.83 -17.01
CA PRO A 11 22.35 10.78 -16.08
C PRO A 11 22.64 12.16 -16.70
N ALA A 12 22.25 13.23 -16.00
CA ALA A 12 22.74 14.59 -16.25
C ALA A 12 24.11 14.81 -15.59
N PRO A 13 24.98 15.70 -16.12
CA PRO A 13 26.41 15.69 -15.84
C PRO A 13 26.72 16.05 -14.38
N ALA A 14 27.56 15.22 -13.75
CA ALA A 14 27.98 15.36 -12.36
C ALA A 14 28.93 16.56 -12.17
N ALA A 15 28.59 17.43 -11.21
CA ALA A 15 29.58 18.29 -10.57
C ALA A 15 30.46 17.45 -9.63
N PRO A 16 31.76 17.78 -9.46
CA PRO A 16 32.72 16.86 -8.86
C PRO A 16 32.49 16.77 -7.35
N ALA A 17 31.94 15.64 -6.89
CA ALA A 17 31.90 15.29 -5.47
C ALA A 17 33.28 14.74 -5.06
N SER A 18 33.86 15.35 -4.03
CA SER A 18 35.11 14.94 -3.40
C SER A 18 35.09 13.47 -2.99
N ALA A 19 36.20 12.77 -3.24
CA ALA A 19 36.40 11.37 -2.94
C ALA A 19 36.18 11.05 -1.45
N ALA A 20 35.12 10.30 -1.12
CA ALA A 20 34.96 9.67 0.19
C ALA A 20 34.19 8.33 0.11
N ARG A 21 34.95 7.26 0.35
CA ARG A 21 34.58 5.91 0.81
C ARG A 21 33.61 5.06 -0.05
N ARG A 22 34.19 4.16 -0.84
CA ARG A 22 33.50 3.01 -1.48
C ARG A 22 32.81 2.10 -0.43
N ALA A 23 31.59 1.69 -0.77
CA ALA A 23 30.80 0.56 -0.25
C ALA A 23 30.33 0.57 1.22
N ARG A 24 29.45 1.49 1.59
CA ARG A 24 28.42 1.21 2.61
C ARG A 24 27.02 1.25 1.98
N GLY A 25 26.17 0.31 2.37
CA GLY A 25 24.75 0.24 1.97
C GLY A 25 23.97 1.48 2.43
N VAL A 26 22.64 1.44 2.34
CA VAL A 26 21.81 2.52 2.92
C VAL A 26 21.84 2.36 4.44
N GLU A 27 22.24 3.41 5.16
CA GLU A 27 22.23 3.47 6.62
C GLU A 27 20.91 4.08 7.14
N PRO A 28 20.25 3.48 8.15
CA PRO A 28 19.02 4.02 8.74
C PRO A 28 19.31 5.25 9.61
N ALA A 29 18.34 6.16 9.70
CA ALA A 29 18.40 7.28 10.64
C ALA A 29 18.51 6.78 12.09
N ALA A 30 19.15 7.58 12.95
CA ALA A 30 19.18 7.29 14.37
C ALA A 30 17.79 7.56 14.98
N HIS A 31 17.27 6.59 15.75
CA HIS A 31 15.96 6.71 16.40
C HIS A 31 16.09 6.75 17.92
N GLY A 32 15.53 7.79 18.53
CA GLY A 32 15.50 8.01 19.98
C GLY A 32 14.68 6.97 20.75
N ALA A 33 14.74 7.02 22.08
CA ALA A 33 13.98 6.14 22.96
C ALA A 33 12.46 6.34 22.82
N ASP A 34 12.01 7.59 22.62
CA ASP A 34 10.60 7.95 22.54
C ASP A 34 9.87 7.21 21.40
N LEU A 35 10.53 7.05 20.24
CA LEU A 35 9.95 6.33 19.11
C LEU A 35 9.80 4.82 19.39
N ARG A 36 10.69 4.25 20.21
CA ARG A 36 10.59 2.85 20.65
C ARG A 36 9.48 2.68 21.68
N LEU A 37 9.38 3.58 22.66
CA LEU A 37 8.29 3.60 23.64
C LEU A 37 6.93 3.76 22.97
N LEU A 38 6.82 4.67 21.99
CA LEU A 38 5.61 4.82 21.19
C LEU A 38 5.26 3.52 20.45
N ARG A 39 6.25 2.85 19.85
CA ARG A 39 6.02 1.55 19.22
C ARG A 39 5.51 0.53 20.24
N GLU A 40 6.09 0.45 21.43
CA GLU A 40 5.68 -0.50 22.48
C GLU A 40 4.25 -0.26 22.99
N ALA A 41 3.79 0.98 23.00
CA ALA A 41 2.41 1.32 23.35
C ALA A 41 1.37 0.88 22.31
N LEU A 42 1.78 0.63 21.05
CA LEU A 42 0.86 0.23 19.97
C LEU A 42 0.58 -1.28 19.94
N PRO A 43 -0.64 -1.70 19.55
CA PRO A 43 -1.00 -3.11 19.44
C PRO A 43 -0.01 -3.96 18.63
N ALA A 44 0.30 -5.17 19.12
CA ALA A 44 1.22 -6.07 18.44
C ALA A 44 0.72 -6.55 17.07
N SER A 45 -0.60 -6.53 16.82
CA SER A 45 -1.25 -6.90 15.55
C SER A 45 -1.36 -5.76 14.55
N LEU A 46 -0.99 -4.52 14.93
CA LEU A 46 -0.93 -3.37 14.03
C LEU A 46 0.39 -3.36 13.25
N ARG A 47 0.32 -3.11 11.94
CA ARG A 47 1.47 -2.85 11.08
C ARG A 47 1.24 -1.53 10.35
N LEU A 48 2.00 -0.50 10.73
CA LEU A 48 2.06 0.77 10.02
C LEU A 48 3.24 0.77 9.05
N GLY A 49 3.08 1.48 7.95
CA GLY A 49 4.07 1.51 6.89
C GLY A 49 3.74 2.52 5.80
N THR A 50 4.51 2.44 4.72
CA THR A 50 4.41 3.36 3.59
C THR A 50 4.08 2.62 2.29
N SER A 51 3.65 3.36 1.27
CA SER A 51 3.34 2.78 -0.05
C SER A 51 4.60 2.38 -0.87
N SER A 52 5.80 2.81 -0.46
CA SER A 52 7.10 2.50 -1.05
C SER A 52 8.20 3.07 -0.14
N TRP A 53 9.47 2.72 -0.33
CA TRP A 53 10.58 3.17 0.53
C TRP A 53 11.66 3.99 -0.19
N SER A 54 11.48 4.36 -1.46
CA SER A 54 12.59 4.90 -2.28
C SER A 54 12.64 6.43 -2.39
N TYR A 55 12.28 7.17 -1.33
CA TYR A 55 12.20 8.64 -1.37
C TYR A 55 13.41 9.30 -0.68
N PRO A 56 14.23 10.10 -1.40
CA PRO A 56 15.40 10.78 -0.82
C PRO A 56 15.06 11.72 0.34
N GLY A 57 13.98 12.49 0.26
CA GLY A 57 13.65 13.51 1.28
C GLY A 57 13.29 12.97 2.67
N TRP A 58 13.37 11.65 2.90
CA TRP A 58 13.25 11.06 4.24
C TRP A 58 14.58 11.02 5.01
N VAL A 59 15.58 11.82 4.62
CA VAL A 59 16.79 12.00 5.43
C VAL A 59 16.42 12.54 6.81
N GLY A 60 17.07 12.00 7.84
CA GLY A 60 16.81 12.32 9.24
C GLY A 60 15.59 11.61 9.84
N SER A 61 14.59 11.25 9.04
CA SER A 61 13.43 10.48 9.50
C SER A 61 13.57 8.98 9.26
N VAL A 62 14.10 8.56 8.12
CA VAL A 62 14.31 7.13 7.77
C VAL A 62 15.77 6.87 7.35
N TRP A 63 16.42 7.80 6.65
CA TRP A 63 17.81 7.65 6.19
C TRP A 63 18.78 8.48 7.02
N ALA A 64 19.97 7.95 7.30
CA ALA A 64 21.01 8.69 8.04
C ALA A 64 21.56 9.90 7.27
N GLN A 65 21.50 9.86 5.94
CA GLN A 65 22.10 10.83 5.03
C GLN A 65 21.42 10.76 3.66
N ASP A 66 21.79 11.66 2.77
CA ASP A 66 21.29 11.68 1.39
C ASP A 66 21.70 10.42 0.61
N TYR A 67 20.73 9.90 -0.13
CA TYR A 67 20.90 8.81 -1.08
C TYR A 67 20.06 9.07 -2.32
N SER A 68 20.54 8.61 -3.48
CA SER A 68 19.74 8.65 -4.70
C SER A 68 18.54 7.72 -4.60
N THR A 69 17.44 8.08 -5.27
CA THR A 69 16.24 7.25 -5.43
C THR A 69 16.59 5.83 -5.87
N GLN A 70 17.50 5.69 -6.83
CA GLN A 70 17.93 4.39 -7.35
C GLN A 70 18.64 3.54 -6.29
N LYS A 71 19.52 4.15 -5.48
CA LYS A 71 20.20 3.43 -4.39
C LYS A 71 19.20 3.00 -3.31
N LEU A 72 18.25 3.87 -2.95
CA LEU A 72 17.17 3.55 -2.00
C LEU A 72 16.28 2.42 -2.51
N ALA A 73 15.86 2.45 -3.78
CA ALA A 73 15.04 1.41 -4.38
C ALA A 73 15.71 0.03 -4.32
N LYS A 74 17.03 -0.03 -4.58
CA LYS A 74 17.80 -1.28 -4.62
C LYS A 74 18.27 -1.78 -3.26
N GLN A 75 18.59 -0.88 -2.32
CA GLN A 75 19.33 -1.22 -1.09
C GLN A 75 18.70 -0.65 0.20
N GLY A 76 17.64 0.15 0.08
CA GLY A 76 17.04 0.87 1.20
C GLY A 76 16.14 0.04 2.11
N LEU A 77 15.61 -1.10 1.63
CA LEU A 77 14.61 -1.87 2.38
C LEU A 77 15.13 -2.37 3.73
N ARG A 78 16.39 -2.80 3.81
CA ARG A 78 17.00 -3.24 5.09
C ARG A 78 17.13 -2.09 6.10
N ALA A 79 17.37 -0.86 5.64
CA ALA A 79 17.40 0.32 6.51
C ALA A 79 15.97 0.75 6.89
N TYR A 80 15.04 0.75 5.93
CA TYR A 80 13.63 1.06 6.15
C TYR A 80 13.03 0.19 7.26
N ALA A 81 13.28 -1.11 7.22
CA ALA A 81 12.74 -2.07 8.18
C ALA A 81 13.36 -1.98 9.59
N GLN A 82 14.35 -1.11 9.80
CA GLN A 82 14.90 -0.81 11.13
C GLN A 82 14.16 0.33 11.84
N HIS A 83 13.31 1.08 11.13
CA HIS A 83 12.52 2.14 11.74
C HIS A 83 11.42 1.53 12.65
N PRO A 84 11.34 1.89 13.95
CA PRO A 84 10.47 1.21 14.92
C PRO A 84 8.98 1.11 14.54
N LEU A 85 8.44 2.16 13.91
CA LEU A 85 7.03 2.19 13.47
C LEU A 85 6.78 1.56 12.09
N LEU A 86 7.79 1.43 11.23
CA LEU A 86 7.62 1.00 9.83
C LEU A 86 7.75 -0.51 9.74
N ARG A 87 6.71 -1.23 10.20
CA ARG A 87 6.67 -2.69 10.25
C ARG A 87 5.97 -3.33 9.04
N THR A 88 5.55 -2.50 8.10
CA THR A 88 5.09 -2.95 6.78
C THR A 88 5.49 -1.98 5.67
N VAL A 89 5.40 -2.45 4.43
CA VAL A 89 5.51 -1.62 3.23
C VAL A 89 4.64 -2.22 2.12
N SER A 90 4.07 -1.34 1.30
CA SER A 90 3.36 -1.75 0.09
C SER A 90 4.34 -2.04 -1.05
N LEU A 91 4.15 -3.14 -1.77
CA LEU A 91 4.86 -3.48 -3.01
C LEU A 91 3.99 -3.09 -4.21
N ASP A 92 3.92 -1.80 -4.50
CA ASP A 92 3.06 -1.29 -5.58
C ASP A 92 3.66 -1.53 -6.98
N ARG A 93 4.98 -1.77 -7.09
CA ARG A 93 5.64 -2.09 -8.36
C ARG A 93 5.08 -3.34 -9.02
N ALA A 94 4.57 -4.29 -8.22
CA ALA A 94 3.97 -5.53 -8.69
C ALA A 94 2.73 -5.28 -9.57
N PHE A 95 2.10 -4.11 -9.45
CA PHE A 95 1.01 -3.69 -10.33
C PHE A 95 1.46 -3.55 -11.79
N TYR A 96 2.65 -2.99 -12.02
CA TYR A 96 3.15 -2.70 -13.36
C TYR A 96 3.93 -3.88 -13.95
N GLN A 97 4.62 -4.62 -13.09
CA GLN A 97 5.39 -5.80 -13.47
C GLN A 97 5.19 -6.89 -12.41
N PRO A 98 4.52 -8.01 -12.75
CA PRO A 98 4.43 -9.16 -11.86
C PRO A 98 5.81 -9.58 -11.37
N LEU A 99 5.91 -9.91 -10.08
CA LEU A 99 7.16 -10.38 -9.48
C LEU A 99 7.12 -11.90 -9.34
N ASP A 100 8.26 -12.54 -9.57
CA ASP A 100 8.41 -13.97 -9.33
C ASP A 100 8.70 -14.29 -7.85
N ALA A 101 8.61 -15.58 -7.49
CA ALA A 101 8.84 -16.05 -6.12
C ALA A 101 10.27 -15.74 -5.62
N GLY A 102 11.27 -15.73 -6.49
CA GLY A 102 12.66 -15.43 -6.14
C GLY A 102 12.86 -13.96 -5.77
N GLN A 103 12.22 -13.06 -6.51
CA GLN A 103 12.20 -11.61 -6.23
C GLN A 103 11.49 -11.34 -4.89
N TYR A 104 10.35 -11.97 -4.65
CA TYR A 104 9.68 -11.90 -3.35
C TYR A 104 10.55 -12.45 -2.21
N ALA A 105 11.21 -13.60 -2.40
CA ALA A 105 12.13 -14.16 -1.42
C ALA A 105 13.30 -13.22 -1.11
N ALA A 106 13.84 -12.54 -2.12
CA ALA A 106 14.89 -11.54 -1.95
C ALA A 106 14.41 -10.34 -1.11
N TYR A 107 13.15 -9.92 -1.24
CA TYR A 107 12.58 -8.91 -0.34
C TYR A 107 12.39 -9.44 1.08
N ALA A 108 11.86 -10.66 1.22
CA ALA A 108 11.63 -11.31 2.51
C ALA A 108 12.92 -11.47 3.35
N GLN A 109 14.07 -11.71 2.69
CA GLN A 109 15.37 -11.85 3.36
C GLN A 109 15.94 -10.54 3.91
N GLN A 110 15.45 -9.38 3.44
CA GLN A 110 15.96 -8.08 3.85
C GLN A 110 15.33 -7.53 5.13
N VAL A 111 14.22 -8.12 5.58
CA VAL A 111 13.39 -7.60 6.67
C VAL A 111 13.28 -8.61 7.84
N PRO A 112 13.05 -8.13 9.08
CA PRO A 112 12.80 -8.99 10.23
C PRO A 112 11.61 -9.94 10.04
N ASP A 113 11.55 -11.02 10.82
CA ASP A 113 10.50 -12.05 10.71
C ASP A 113 9.09 -11.55 11.07
N ASP A 114 9.02 -10.50 11.87
CA ASP A 114 7.79 -9.84 12.28
C ASP A 114 7.28 -8.78 11.26
N PHE A 115 8.11 -8.43 10.28
CA PHE A 115 7.73 -7.51 9.20
C PHE A 115 6.71 -8.16 8.26
N ARG A 116 5.79 -7.37 7.72
CA ARG A 116 4.76 -7.85 6.78
C ARG A 116 4.73 -7.02 5.51
N PHE A 117 4.52 -7.64 4.36
CA PHE A 117 4.33 -6.93 3.10
C PHE A 117 2.85 -6.84 2.73
N VAL A 118 2.45 -5.67 2.24
CA VAL A 118 1.18 -5.48 1.54
C VAL A 118 1.50 -5.51 0.04
N VAL A 119 0.96 -6.47 -0.70
CA VAL A 119 1.28 -6.65 -2.12
C VAL A 119 0.09 -6.21 -2.95
N LYS A 120 0.32 -5.29 -3.88
CA LYS A 120 -0.69 -4.88 -4.86
C LYS A 120 -0.68 -5.86 -6.04
N ALA A 121 -1.84 -6.43 -6.36
CA ALA A 121 -1.96 -7.35 -7.49
C ALA A 121 -1.59 -6.66 -8.83
N PRO A 122 -1.03 -7.39 -9.82
CA PRO A 122 -0.77 -6.89 -11.17
C PRO A 122 -2.00 -6.27 -11.85
N GLY A 123 -1.78 -5.19 -12.60
CA GLY A 123 -2.79 -4.56 -13.45
C GLY A 123 -3.33 -5.50 -14.53
N LEU A 124 -2.56 -6.53 -14.89
CA LEU A 124 -3.00 -7.62 -15.78
C LEU A 124 -4.28 -8.33 -15.28
N VAL A 125 -4.54 -8.31 -13.97
CA VAL A 125 -5.75 -8.88 -13.36
C VAL A 125 -6.64 -7.79 -12.75
N ALA A 126 -6.05 -6.69 -12.27
CA ALA A 126 -6.75 -5.65 -11.51
C ALA A 126 -7.14 -4.40 -12.31
N ASP A 127 -6.79 -4.28 -13.59
CA ASP A 127 -7.23 -3.19 -14.47
C ASP A 127 -8.06 -3.75 -15.63
N ALA A 128 -9.22 -3.15 -15.90
CA ALA A 128 -10.06 -3.51 -17.03
C ALA A 128 -9.49 -3.04 -18.37
N LEU A 129 -8.54 -2.11 -18.34
CA LEU A 129 -7.93 -1.52 -19.52
C LEU A 129 -6.41 -1.67 -19.46
N ARG A 130 -5.79 -1.95 -20.60
CA ARG A 130 -4.35 -1.72 -20.77
C ARG A 130 -4.17 -0.22 -21.02
N ARG A 131 -3.37 0.41 -20.16
CA ARG A 131 -3.16 1.85 -20.17
C ARG A 131 -1.79 2.19 -20.69
N ASP A 132 -1.70 3.33 -21.36
CA ASP A 132 -0.42 3.94 -21.67
C ASP A 132 0.21 4.62 -20.44
N GLU A 133 1.39 5.20 -20.64
CA GLU A 133 2.16 5.89 -19.60
C GLU A 133 1.43 7.10 -19.02
N SER A 134 0.48 7.69 -19.76
CA SER A 134 -0.36 8.80 -19.29
C SER A 134 -1.57 8.34 -18.45
N GLY A 135 -1.75 7.03 -18.31
CA GLY A 135 -2.88 6.41 -17.61
C GLY A 135 -4.16 6.34 -18.45
N ARG A 136 -4.11 6.69 -19.74
CA ARG A 136 -5.25 6.59 -20.65
C ARG A 136 -5.43 5.14 -21.08
N GLY A 137 -6.67 4.66 -21.01
CA GLY A 137 -7.02 3.33 -21.49
C GLY A 137 -6.93 3.27 -23.01
N GLN A 138 -6.17 2.30 -23.51
CA GLN A 138 -5.94 2.09 -24.95
C GLN A 138 -6.81 0.95 -25.46
N GLU A 139 -6.88 -0.15 -24.70
CA GLU A 139 -7.59 -1.36 -25.10
C GLU A 139 -8.13 -2.11 -23.87
N TRP A 140 -9.12 -2.96 -24.11
CA TRP A 140 -9.66 -3.84 -23.08
C TRP A 140 -8.61 -4.87 -22.65
N ASN A 141 -8.50 -5.09 -21.35
CA ASN A 141 -7.67 -6.14 -20.79
C ASN A 141 -8.50 -7.44 -20.66
N PRO A 142 -8.24 -8.48 -21.46
CA PRO A 142 -8.96 -9.75 -21.34
C PRO A 142 -8.67 -10.48 -20.02
N GLY A 143 -7.53 -10.20 -19.38
CA GLY A 143 -7.14 -10.79 -18.10
C GLY A 143 -7.82 -10.18 -16.87
N PHE A 144 -8.63 -9.13 -17.04
CA PHE A 144 -9.31 -8.47 -15.94
C PHE A 144 -10.24 -9.43 -15.18
N LEU A 145 -10.01 -9.55 -13.87
CA LEU A 145 -10.70 -10.51 -12.99
C LEU A 145 -10.59 -11.98 -13.44
N ASP A 146 -9.54 -12.34 -14.18
CA ASP A 146 -9.31 -13.72 -14.58
C ASP A 146 -8.85 -14.58 -13.37
N PRO A 147 -9.58 -15.66 -13.00
CA PRO A 147 -9.23 -16.47 -11.84
C PRO A 147 -7.87 -17.17 -11.96
N GLN A 148 -7.51 -17.65 -13.15
CA GLN A 148 -6.27 -18.40 -13.35
C GLN A 148 -5.06 -17.46 -13.27
N LEU A 149 -5.13 -16.29 -13.90
CA LEU A 149 -4.09 -15.28 -13.80
C LEU A 149 -3.96 -14.73 -12.37
N ALA A 150 -5.08 -14.60 -11.63
CA ALA A 150 -5.04 -14.19 -10.23
C ALA A 150 -4.24 -15.17 -9.36
N VAL A 151 -4.36 -16.48 -9.61
CA VAL A 151 -3.57 -17.51 -8.93
C VAL A 151 -2.10 -17.44 -9.36
N GLN A 152 -1.84 -17.52 -10.68
CA GLN A 152 -0.49 -17.70 -11.24
C GLN A 152 0.41 -16.47 -11.12
N LEU A 153 -0.16 -15.27 -11.32
CA LEU A 153 0.60 -14.02 -11.31
C LEU A 153 0.58 -13.31 -9.96
N CYS A 154 -0.34 -13.71 -9.07
CA CYS A 154 -0.45 -13.12 -7.73
C CYS A 154 -0.15 -14.18 -6.68
N ALA A 155 -1.14 -14.99 -6.32
CA ALA A 155 -1.14 -15.78 -5.07
C ALA A 155 0.00 -16.78 -4.96
N GLU A 156 0.36 -17.49 -6.03
CA GLU A 156 1.42 -18.51 -5.99
C GLU A 156 2.81 -17.89 -5.74
N PRO A 157 3.31 -16.95 -6.58
CA PRO A 157 4.62 -16.32 -6.35
C PRO A 157 4.78 -15.67 -4.97
N LEU A 158 3.75 -14.98 -4.47
CA LEU A 158 3.82 -14.32 -3.17
C LEU A 158 3.83 -15.32 -2.01
N LEU A 159 3.07 -16.42 -2.09
CA LEU A 159 3.05 -17.43 -1.04
C LEU A 159 4.37 -18.19 -0.98
N ASP A 160 4.96 -18.48 -2.15
CA ASP A 160 6.25 -19.17 -2.26
C ASP A 160 7.41 -18.32 -1.77
N GLY A 161 7.41 -17.03 -2.16
CA GLY A 161 8.51 -16.11 -1.89
C GLY A 161 8.44 -15.40 -0.54
N LEU A 162 7.29 -14.83 -0.17
CA LEU A 162 7.14 -14.06 1.08
C LEU A 162 6.80 -14.95 2.28
N ARG A 163 6.06 -16.05 2.05
CA ARG A 163 5.63 -17.00 3.10
C ARG A 163 4.99 -16.26 4.28
N GLY A 164 5.45 -16.51 5.51
CA GLY A 164 4.97 -15.85 6.73
C GLY A 164 5.17 -14.34 6.80
N LYS A 165 5.89 -13.71 5.85
CA LYS A 165 6.04 -12.24 5.74
C LYS A 165 4.97 -11.61 4.84
N LEU A 166 4.06 -12.38 4.24
CA LEU A 166 2.90 -11.84 3.57
C LEU A 166 1.89 -11.30 4.60
N GLY A 167 1.57 -10.01 4.52
CA GLY A 167 0.53 -9.37 5.34
C GLY A 167 -0.80 -9.25 4.63
N ALA A 168 -0.80 -8.76 3.38
CA ALA A 168 -2.00 -8.68 2.58
C ALA A 168 -1.72 -8.83 1.08
N LEU A 169 -2.64 -9.46 0.36
CA LEU A 169 -2.76 -9.37 -1.09
C LEU A 169 -3.95 -8.44 -1.40
N VAL A 170 -3.67 -7.31 -2.05
CA VAL A 170 -4.66 -6.29 -2.38
C VAL A 170 -4.92 -6.26 -3.87
N PHE A 171 -6.13 -6.67 -4.26
CA PHE A 171 -6.65 -6.41 -5.60
C PHE A 171 -7.22 -4.99 -5.64
N GLN A 172 -6.38 -4.03 -6.00
CA GLN A 172 -6.83 -2.65 -6.20
C GLN A 172 -7.36 -2.47 -7.61
N LEU A 173 -8.67 -2.55 -7.77
CA LEU A 173 -9.35 -2.36 -9.04
C LEU A 173 -9.16 -0.91 -9.53
N SER A 174 -8.54 -0.76 -10.69
CA SER A 174 -8.38 0.55 -11.34
C SER A 174 -9.74 1.19 -11.67
N PRO A 175 -9.80 2.52 -11.91
CA PRO A 175 -11.03 3.17 -12.34
C PRO A 175 -11.62 2.50 -13.58
N LEU A 176 -12.86 2.06 -13.47
CA LEU A 176 -13.59 1.38 -14.53
C LEU A 176 -14.34 2.39 -15.41
N PRO A 177 -14.49 2.11 -16.71
CA PRO A 177 -15.41 2.84 -17.58
C PRO A 177 -16.86 2.73 -17.10
N ASP A 178 -17.63 3.81 -17.26
CA ASP A 178 -19.03 3.86 -16.87
C ASP A 178 -19.84 2.70 -17.46
N ALA A 179 -19.57 2.32 -18.72
CA ALA A 179 -20.24 1.20 -19.38
C ALA A 179 -20.15 -0.12 -18.60
N MET A 180 -19.06 -0.38 -17.87
CA MET A 180 -18.95 -1.57 -17.02
C MET A 180 -19.73 -1.41 -15.71
N LEU A 181 -19.76 -0.21 -15.16
CA LEU A 181 -20.44 0.07 -13.89
C LEU A 181 -21.97 -0.05 -14.00
N HIS A 182 -22.52 0.07 -15.21
CA HIS A 182 -23.95 -0.17 -15.48
C HIS A 182 -24.39 -1.61 -15.16
N ASP A 183 -23.48 -2.59 -15.25
CA ASP A 183 -23.74 -3.99 -14.88
C ASP A 183 -22.84 -4.44 -13.72
N LEU A 184 -22.97 -3.72 -12.61
CA LEU A 184 -22.27 -4.05 -11.36
C LEU A 184 -22.55 -5.50 -10.87
N PRO A 185 -23.76 -6.08 -10.99
CA PRO A 185 -23.99 -7.48 -10.63
C PRO A 185 -23.09 -8.47 -11.37
N ALA A 186 -22.92 -8.32 -12.69
CA ALA A 186 -22.01 -9.19 -13.45
C ALA A 186 -20.54 -9.01 -13.04
N LEU A 187 -20.13 -7.77 -12.75
CA LEU A 187 -18.79 -7.47 -12.21
C LEU A 187 -18.56 -8.14 -10.86
N LEU A 188 -19.53 -8.08 -9.95
CA LEU A 188 -19.47 -8.74 -8.64
C LEU A 188 -19.38 -10.26 -8.76
N GLN A 189 -20.13 -10.87 -9.68
CA GLN A 189 -20.04 -12.30 -9.94
C GLN A 189 -18.64 -12.71 -10.41
N ARG A 190 -18.05 -11.96 -11.35
CA ARG A 190 -16.68 -12.20 -11.84
C ARG A 190 -15.65 -12.02 -10.73
N LEU A 191 -15.77 -10.95 -9.94
CA LEU A 191 -14.90 -10.70 -8.80
C LEU A 191 -14.97 -11.86 -7.79
N GLY A 192 -16.17 -12.28 -7.42
CA GLY A 192 -16.37 -13.41 -6.49
C GLY A 192 -15.78 -14.71 -7.03
N ALA A 193 -15.93 -15.00 -8.33
CA ALA A 193 -15.32 -16.16 -8.97
C ALA A 193 -13.78 -16.11 -8.93
N MET A 194 -13.17 -14.97 -9.24
CA MET A 194 -11.73 -14.76 -9.16
C MET A 194 -11.22 -14.96 -7.73
N LEU A 195 -11.85 -14.34 -6.74
CA LEU A 195 -11.40 -14.41 -5.35
C LEU A 195 -11.51 -15.83 -4.78
N ARG A 196 -12.59 -16.56 -5.07
CA ARG A 196 -12.78 -17.95 -4.60
C ARG A 196 -11.85 -18.96 -5.27
N ALA A 197 -11.23 -18.62 -6.40
CA ALA A 197 -10.23 -19.47 -7.04
C ALA A 197 -8.85 -19.39 -6.37
N LEU A 198 -8.62 -18.35 -5.55
CA LEU A 198 -7.35 -18.17 -4.86
C LEU A 198 -7.16 -19.25 -3.78
N PRO A 199 -5.93 -19.75 -3.59
CA PRO A 199 -5.65 -20.65 -2.48
C PRO A 199 -5.91 -19.93 -1.14
N PRO A 200 -6.32 -20.67 -0.08
CA PRO A 200 -6.52 -20.11 1.25
C PRO A 200 -5.20 -19.54 1.80
N LEU A 201 -5.03 -18.22 1.69
CA LEU A 201 -3.75 -17.56 2.03
C LEU A 201 -3.32 -17.84 3.48
N HIS A 202 -4.27 -17.90 4.40
CA HIS A 202 -4.03 -18.05 5.83
C HIS A 202 -3.42 -19.41 6.21
N GLU A 203 -3.63 -20.46 5.41
CA GLU A 203 -3.04 -21.79 5.65
C GLU A 203 -1.53 -21.79 5.42
N ARG A 204 -1.06 -21.00 4.45
CA ARG A 204 0.35 -20.94 4.05
C ARG A 204 1.09 -19.72 4.60
N ALA A 205 0.37 -18.66 4.93
CA ALA A 205 0.88 -17.43 5.53
C ALA A 205 -0.07 -16.97 6.65
N PRO A 206 0.11 -17.45 7.89
CA PRO A 206 -0.74 -17.07 9.01
C PRO A 206 -0.71 -15.55 9.23
N GLY A 207 -1.87 -14.92 9.13
CA GLY A 207 -2.04 -13.46 9.21
C GLY A 207 -2.11 -12.74 7.85
N ALA A 208 -1.96 -13.45 6.73
CA ALA A 208 -2.18 -12.91 5.40
C ALA A 208 -3.67 -12.66 5.14
N VAL A 209 -3.97 -11.48 4.60
CA VAL A 209 -5.33 -11.02 4.33
C VAL A 209 -5.54 -10.87 2.83
N LEU A 210 -6.61 -11.45 2.30
CA LEU A 210 -7.09 -11.13 0.95
C LEU A 210 -7.97 -9.88 1.04
N ALA A 211 -7.64 -8.84 0.29
CA ALA A 211 -8.39 -7.58 0.32
C ALA A 211 -8.65 -7.03 -1.08
N VAL A 212 -9.76 -6.31 -1.23
CA VAL A 212 -10.12 -5.63 -2.48
C VAL A 212 -10.25 -4.13 -2.22
N GLU A 213 -9.52 -3.34 -3.00
CA GLU A 213 -9.62 -1.87 -2.99
C GLU A 213 -10.28 -1.41 -4.29
N VAL A 214 -11.22 -0.47 -4.22
CA VAL A 214 -11.93 0.04 -5.42
C VAL A 214 -11.60 1.51 -5.67
N ARG A 215 -11.87 1.97 -6.89
CA ARG A 215 -11.63 3.35 -7.34
C ARG A 215 -12.88 4.06 -7.87
N ASN A 216 -14.02 3.37 -7.82
CA ASN A 216 -15.34 3.86 -8.20
C ASN A 216 -16.26 3.69 -6.97
N ALA A 217 -17.02 4.73 -6.60
CA ALA A 217 -17.85 4.72 -5.39
C ALA A 217 -19.05 3.77 -5.52
N GLU A 218 -19.45 3.47 -6.75
CA GLU A 218 -20.54 2.57 -7.14
C GLU A 218 -20.38 1.16 -6.56
N TRP A 219 -19.12 0.73 -6.32
CA TRP A 219 -18.84 -0.54 -5.65
C TRP A 219 -19.28 -0.57 -4.20
N LEU A 220 -19.38 0.57 -3.51
CA LEU A 220 -19.64 0.65 -2.08
C LEU A 220 -21.10 0.33 -1.75
N SER A 221 -21.43 -0.96 -1.85
CA SER A 221 -22.77 -1.49 -1.71
C SER A 221 -22.79 -2.72 -0.79
N PRO A 222 -23.97 -3.08 -0.23
CA PRO A 222 -24.12 -4.33 0.52
C PRO A 222 -23.75 -5.58 -0.29
N ALA A 223 -24.05 -5.60 -1.60
CA ALA A 223 -23.75 -6.72 -2.48
C ALA A 223 -22.23 -6.94 -2.64
N PHE A 224 -21.45 -5.86 -2.66
CA PHE A 224 -20.00 -5.93 -2.65
C PHE A 224 -19.47 -6.51 -1.34
N ALA A 225 -19.95 -6.04 -0.19
CA ALA A 225 -19.58 -6.61 1.11
C ALA A 225 -19.93 -8.11 1.19
N GLN A 226 -21.11 -8.52 0.69
CA GLN A 226 -21.50 -9.92 0.65
C GLN A 226 -20.56 -10.75 -0.24
N THR A 227 -20.23 -10.26 -1.43
CA THR A 227 -19.29 -10.92 -2.36
C THR A 227 -17.93 -11.15 -1.71
N LEU A 228 -17.40 -10.15 -0.99
CA LEU A 228 -16.13 -10.27 -0.29
C LEU A 228 -16.20 -11.30 0.85
N ARG A 229 -17.27 -11.25 1.66
CA ARG A 229 -17.48 -12.20 2.78
C ARG A 229 -17.51 -13.65 2.28
N GLU A 230 -18.27 -13.93 1.23
CA GLU A 230 -18.38 -15.27 0.64
C GLU A 230 -17.06 -15.80 0.09
N ALA A 231 -16.13 -14.92 -0.29
CA ALA A 231 -14.80 -15.27 -0.77
C ALA A 231 -13.72 -15.25 0.33
N GLY A 232 -14.08 -14.98 1.59
CA GLY A 232 -13.11 -14.83 2.67
C GLY A 232 -12.18 -13.62 2.52
N ALA A 233 -12.60 -12.61 1.75
CA ALA A 233 -11.87 -11.37 1.53
C ALA A 233 -12.42 -10.24 2.43
N THR A 234 -11.60 -9.20 2.64
CA THR A 234 -12.03 -7.95 3.29
C THR A 234 -12.01 -6.76 2.31
N TYR A 235 -12.64 -5.66 2.72
CA TYR A 235 -12.56 -4.40 2.00
C TYR A 235 -11.27 -3.68 2.39
N CYS A 236 -10.43 -3.37 1.40
CA CYS A 236 -9.32 -2.47 1.61
C CYS A 236 -9.83 -1.03 1.57
N LEU A 237 -9.77 -0.36 2.72
CA LEU A 237 -10.17 1.03 2.86
C LEU A 237 -9.18 1.93 2.09
N GLY A 238 -9.60 2.39 0.91
CA GLY A 238 -8.81 3.24 0.04
C GLY A 238 -9.08 4.72 0.30
N LEU A 239 -8.12 5.42 0.92
CA LEU A 239 -8.23 6.87 1.13
C LEU A 239 -7.57 7.59 -0.05
N HIS A 240 -8.42 8.11 -0.93
CA HIS A 240 -8.04 8.81 -2.14
C HIS A 240 -9.12 9.84 -2.46
N ALA A 241 -8.74 10.98 -3.05
CA ALA A 241 -9.67 12.05 -3.43
C ALA A 241 -10.73 11.68 -4.50
N LYS A 242 -10.71 10.44 -5.01
CA LYS A 242 -11.73 9.89 -5.93
C LYS A 242 -12.78 9.05 -5.21
N MET A 243 -12.50 8.66 -3.98
CA MET A 243 -13.40 7.87 -3.16
C MET A 243 -14.15 8.80 -2.20
N PRO A 244 -15.32 8.37 -1.70
CA PRO A 244 -16.01 9.08 -0.63
C PRO A 244 -15.13 9.23 0.61
N PRO A 245 -15.42 10.20 1.51
CA PRO A 245 -14.74 10.32 2.80
C PRO A 245 -14.77 9.02 3.60
N ILE A 246 -13.80 8.84 4.49
CA ILE A 246 -13.61 7.60 5.26
C ILE A 246 -14.92 7.15 5.94
N GLU A 247 -15.68 8.08 6.53
CA GLU A 247 -16.96 7.84 7.20
C GLU A 247 -17.99 7.17 6.29
N ALA A 248 -18.05 7.60 5.02
CA ALA A 248 -18.99 7.08 4.03
C ALA A 248 -18.59 5.70 3.50
N GLN A 249 -17.34 5.30 3.68
CA GLN A 249 -16.84 3.96 3.33
C GLN A 249 -17.02 2.94 4.47
N LEU A 250 -17.11 3.39 5.73
CA LEU A 250 -17.21 2.51 6.90
C LEU A 250 -18.39 1.53 6.89
N PRO A 251 -19.57 1.81 6.29
CA PRO A 251 -20.66 0.83 6.23
C PRO A 251 -20.25 -0.50 5.57
N VAL A 252 -19.45 -0.46 4.49
CA VAL A 252 -18.94 -1.67 3.82
C VAL A 252 -18.00 -2.44 4.74
N LEU A 253 -17.07 -1.75 5.40
CA LEU A 253 -16.13 -2.37 6.32
C LEU A 253 -16.85 -2.97 7.54
N ARG A 254 -17.86 -2.28 8.10
CA ARG A 254 -18.66 -2.77 9.22
C ARG A 254 -19.50 -3.99 8.85
N ALA A 255 -19.99 -4.08 7.62
CA ALA A 255 -20.64 -5.29 7.15
C ALA A 255 -19.68 -6.49 7.19
N LEU A 256 -18.38 -6.29 7.01
CA LEU A 256 -17.38 -7.37 7.06
C LEU A 256 -16.86 -7.67 8.47
N TRP A 257 -17.42 -7.02 9.49
CA TRP A 257 -17.03 -7.23 10.89
C TRP A 257 -17.60 -8.54 11.47
N PRO A 258 -16.87 -9.24 12.36
CA PRO A 258 -15.49 -8.99 12.78
C PRO A 258 -14.48 -9.52 11.75
N GLY A 259 -13.38 -8.79 11.53
CA GLY A 259 -12.39 -9.14 10.52
C GLY A 259 -11.17 -8.21 10.49
N PRO A 260 -10.16 -8.55 9.67
CA PRO A 260 -8.94 -7.74 9.55
C PRO A 260 -9.18 -6.41 8.82
N LEU A 261 -8.35 -5.43 9.15
CA LEU A 261 -8.29 -4.14 8.46
C LEU A 261 -7.11 -4.12 7.48
N VAL A 262 -7.38 -3.72 6.25
CA VAL A 262 -6.35 -3.26 5.31
C VAL A 262 -6.71 -1.85 4.87
N CYS A 263 -5.82 -0.89 5.05
CA CYS A 263 -6.02 0.51 4.68
C CYS A 263 -4.84 1.04 3.88
N ARG A 264 -5.14 1.77 2.80
CA ARG A 264 -4.15 2.43 1.95
C ARG A 264 -4.51 3.90 1.81
N TRP A 265 -3.73 4.77 2.44
CA TRP A 265 -3.91 6.22 2.35
C TRP A 265 -3.01 6.81 1.27
N ASN A 266 -3.59 7.03 0.09
CA ASN A 266 -2.83 7.32 -1.12
C ASN A 266 -2.76 8.82 -1.44
N LEU A 267 -3.84 9.57 -1.22
CA LEU A 267 -3.92 10.99 -1.60
C LEU A 267 -4.87 11.76 -0.66
N HIS A 268 -4.43 12.94 -0.22
CA HIS A 268 -5.30 13.85 0.53
C HIS A 268 -6.52 14.27 -0.28
N ARG A 269 -7.70 14.19 0.33
CA ARG A 269 -8.97 14.59 -0.30
C ARG A 269 -9.00 16.03 -0.86
N ARG A 270 -8.26 16.97 -0.27
CA ARG A 270 -8.29 18.40 -0.66
C ARG A 270 -7.78 18.65 -2.07
N HIS A 271 -6.96 17.74 -2.60
CA HIS A 271 -6.41 17.86 -3.95
C HIS A 271 -7.43 17.47 -5.03
N GLY A 272 -8.56 16.87 -4.64
CA GLY A 272 -9.60 16.46 -5.57
C GLY A 272 -9.16 15.33 -6.52
N VAL A 273 -10.10 14.92 -7.37
CA VAL A 273 -10.02 13.75 -8.26
C VAL A 273 -8.77 13.74 -9.17
N TYR A 274 -8.30 14.92 -9.57
CA TYR A 274 -7.20 15.10 -10.53
C TYR A 274 -5.95 15.78 -9.93
N GLY A 275 -5.91 16.04 -8.61
CA GLY A 275 -4.84 16.82 -8.01
C GLY A 275 -3.60 16.04 -7.63
N TYR A 276 -3.39 14.82 -8.13
CA TYR A 276 -2.21 14.02 -7.78
C TYR A 276 -0.90 14.74 -8.13
N GLU A 277 -0.78 15.25 -9.37
CA GLU A 277 0.42 15.99 -9.80
C GLU A 277 0.53 17.38 -9.15
N ALA A 278 -0.60 17.99 -8.79
CA ALA A 278 -0.59 19.22 -8.00
C ALA A 278 -0.05 18.97 -6.59
N ALA A 279 -0.50 17.91 -5.91
CA ALA A 279 -0.02 17.49 -4.60
C ALA A 279 1.46 17.13 -4.64
N LYS A 280 1.90 16.36 -5.65
CA LYS A 280 3.31 16.00 -5.84
C LYS A 280 4.20 17.23 -5.93
N ARG A 281 3.81 18.24 -6.71
CA ARG A 281 4.55 19.50 -6.82
C ARG A 281 4.51 20.31 -5.53
N LEU A 282 3.36 20.39 -4.88
CA LEU A 282 3.20 21.16 -3.64
C LEU A 282 4.03 20.57 -2.48
N TYR A 283 4.07 19.25 -2.37
CA TYR A 283 4.71 18.57 -1.24
C TYR A 283 6.23 18.41 -1.40
N GLY A 284 6.77 18.80 -2.56
CA GLY A 284 8.21 18.86 -2.83
C GLY A 284 8.91 17.53 -2.54
N ASP A 285 9.94 17.59 -1.70
CA ASP A 285 10.82 16.45 -1.39
C ASP A 285 10.22 15.42 -0.44
N PHE A 286 9.00 15.67 0.06
CA PHE A 286 8.31 14.82 1.02
C PHE A 286 8.99 14.68 2.39
N ASN A 287 9.63 15.76 2.86
CA ASN A 287 10.38 15.83 4.11
C ASN A 287 9.61 16.48 5.29
N ALA A 288 8.38 16.97 5.04
CA ALA A 288 7.54 17.62 6.03
C ALA A 288 6.07 17.25 5.87
N LEU A 289 5.28 17.42 6.94
CA LEU A 289 3.83 17.45 6.83
C LEU A 289 3.42 18.82 6.28
N VAL A 290 2.78 18.83 5.11
CA VAL A 290 2.35 20.05 4.41
C VAL A 290 0.86 20.27 4.60
N ASP A 291 0.06 19.21 4.46
CA ASP A 291 -1.39 19.25 4.68
C ASP A 291 -1.78 18.17 5.70
N PRO A 292 -1.57 18.40 7.01
CA PRO A 292 -2.00 17.46 8.04
C PRO A 292 -3.52 17.30 8.05
N ASP A 293 -3.99 16.05 8.20
CA ASP A 293 -5.41 15.68 8.23
C ASP A 293 -5.74 14.95 9.55
N PRO A 294 -5.89 15.70 10.66
CA PRO A 294 -6.15 15.11 11.98
C PRO A 294 -7.51 14.42 12.06
N GLU A 295 -8.50 14.84 11.27
CA GLU A 295 -9.84 14.22 11.23
C GLU A 295 -9.75 12.79 10.67
N THR A 296 -9.12 12.63 9.50
CA THR A 296 -8.90 11.30 8.91
C THR A 296 -8.05 10.42 9.81
N ARG A 297 -7.00 10.97 10.45
CA ARG A 297 -6.19 10.23 11.44
C ARG A 297 -7.02 9.77 12.63
N ALA A 298 -7.86 10.62 13.20
CA ALA A 298 -8.71 10.26 14.34
C ALA A 298 -9.75 9.18 13.97
N THR A 299 -10.40 9.28 12.80
CA THR A 299 -11.32 8.23 12.35
C THR A 299 -10.58 6.92 12.11
N LEU A 300 -9.43 6.95 11.45
CA LEU A 300 -8.62 5.76 11.21
C LEU A 300 -8.11 5.13 12.50
N ALA A 301 -7.68 5.94 13.48
CA ALA A 301 -7.24 5.46 14.80
C ALA A 301 -8.35 4.69 15.53
N ARG A 302 -9.60 5.18 15.52
CA ARG A 302 -10.76 4.46 16.10
C ARG A 302 -11.01 3.12 15.41
N VAL A 303 -10.93 3.08 14.07
CA VAL A 303 -11.14 1.84 13.30
C VAL A 303 -10.03 0.83 13.59
N ILE A 304 -8.78 1.29 13.66
CA ILE A 304 -7.62 0.45 14.04
C ILE A 304 -7.83 -0.10 15.46
N ALA A 305 -8.11 0.76 16.45
CA ALA A 305 -8.28 0.35 17.84
C ALA A 305 -9.41 -0.68 17.99
N GLY A 306 -10.56 -0.45 17.35
CA GLY A 306 -11.66 -1.41 17.32
C GLY A 306 -11.19 -2.77 16.76
N THR A 307 -10.54 -2.76 15.59
CA THR A 307 -10.04 -3.96 14.90
C THR A 307 -9.05 -4.75 15.76
N THR A 308 -8.05 -4.08 16.33
CA THR A 308 -6.98 -4.74 17.07
C THR A 308 -7.44 -5.23 18.45
N THR A 309 -8.34 -4.50 19.11
CA THR A 309 -8.95 -4.93 20.38
C THR A 309 -9.81 -6.17 20.20
N ALA A 310 -10.45 -6.32 19.03
CA ALA A 310 -11.17 -7.55 18.67
C ALA A 310 -10.25 -8.71 18.26
N GLY A 311 -8.92 -8.57 18.36
CA GLY A 311 -7.96 -9.63 18.07
C GLY A 311 -7.59 -9.77 16.60
N HIS A 312 -8.01 -8.86 15.72
CA HIS A 312 -7.71 -8.91 14.30
C HIS A 312 -6.46 -8.10 13.92
N ALA A 313 -5.83 -8.49 12.81
CA ALA A 313 -4.70 -7.76 12.24
C ALA A 313 -5.15 -6.46 11.55
N ALA A 314 -4.29 -5.44 11.62
CA ALA A 314 -4.48 -4.18 10.92
C ALA A 314 -3.22 -3.81 10.13
N TYR A 315 -3.36 -3.67 8.81
CA TYR A 315 -2.31 -3.26 7.90
C TYR A 315 -2.63 -1.89 7.31
N VAL A 316 -1.81 -0.89 7.60
CA VAL A 316 -2.05 0.49 7.16
C VAL A 316 -0.80 1.01 6.46
N THR A 317 -0.95 1.37 5.18
CA THR A 317 0.14 1.97 4.39
C THR A 317 -0.23 3.38 3.96
N LEU A 318 0.72 4.30 4.11
CA LEU A 318 0.54 5.72 3.80
C LEU A 318 1.47 6.13 2.65
N GLY A 319 0.95 6.88 1.69
CA GLY A 319 1.72 7.52 0.63
C GLY A 319 2.11 8.94 1.00
N ASN A 320 3.21 9.47 0.43
CA ASN A 320 3.62 10.85 0.73
C ASN A 320 2.54 11.88 0.37
N LYS A 321 1.70 11.58 -0.63
CA LYS A 321 0.60 12.44 -1.05
C LYS A 321 -0.59 12.44 -0.08
N ALA A 322 -0.53 11.66 1.00
CA ALA A 322 -1.52 11.72 2.09
C ALA A 322 -1.45 13.06 2.82
N GLU A 323 -0.27 13.49 3.27
CA GLU A 323 -0.13 14.73 4.07
C GLU A 323 1.20 15.48 3.82
N GLY A 324 2.06 15.00 2.92
CA GLY A 324 3.36 15.61 2.62
C GLY A 324 4.52 14.65 2.85
N SER A 325 4.48 13.79 3.87
CA SER A 325 5.56 12.84 4.16
C SER A 325 5.01 11.59 4.84
N ALA A 326 5.14 10.43 4.18
CA ALA A 326 4.55 9.19 4.68
C ALA A 326 5.13 8.73 6.04
N PRO A 327 6.44 8.79 6.31
CA PRO A 327 6.98 8.45 7.62
C PRO A 327 6.47 9.37 8.74
N LEU A 328 6.34 10.68 8.45
CA LEU A 328 5.79 11.64 9.42
C LEU A 328 4.29 11.43 9.63
N SER A 329 3.54 11.08 8.59
CA SER A 329 2.13 10.69 8.71
C SER A 329 1.96 9.41 9.54
N VAL A 330 2.85 8.43 9.37
CA VAL A 330 2.89 7.21 10.21
C VAL A 330 3.12 7.58 11.67
N LEU A 331 4.10 8.45 11.95
CA LEU A 331 4.38 8.93 13.31
C LEU A 331 3.16 9.63 13.91
N ALA A 332 2.58 10.58 13.17
CA ALA A 332 1.43 11.35 13.65
C ALA A 332 0.16 10.49 13.84
N LEU A 333 -0.02 9.42 13.07
CA LEU A 333 -1.08 8.43 13.30
C LEU A 333 -0.79 7.54 14.51
N ALA A 334 0.47 7.14 14.71
CA ALA A 334 0.90 6.38 15.88
C ALA A 334 0.69 7.17 17.18
N GLU A 335 1.01 8.46 17.18
CA GLU A 335 0.76 9.36 18.32
C GLU A 335 -0.74 9.49 18.61
N ALA A 336 -1.57 9.66 17.58
CA ALA A 336 -3.03 9.71 17.73
C ALA A 336 -3.61 8.41 18.29
N LEU A 337 -3.02 7.26 17.96
CA LEU A 337 -3.38 5.95 18.50
C LEU A 337 -2.96 5.74 19.95
N ALA A 338 -1.80 6.28 20.36
CA ALA A 338 -1.32 6.14 21.73
C ALA A 338 -2.02 7.09 22.71
N ALA A 339 -2.63 8.17 22.20
CA ALA A 339 -3.34 9.16 23.00
C ALA A 339 -4.83 8.82 23.26
N GLY A 340 -5.41 7.87 22.52
CA GLY A 340 -6.83 7.51 22.59
C GLY A 340 -7.05 6.12 23.16
#